data_AF-A0A0D6QDB2-F1
#
_entry.id   AF-A0A0D6QDB2-F1
#
_cell.length_a   1.000
_cell.length_b   1.000
_cell.length_c   1.000
_cell.angle_alpha   90.00
_cell.angle_beta   90.00
_cell.angle_gamma   90.00
#
_symmetry.space_group_name_H-M   'P 1'
#
loop_
_entity.id
_entity.type
_entity.pdbx_description
1 polymer ?
#
loop_
_entity_poly.entity_id
_entity_poly.type
_entity_poly.pdbx_seq_one_letter_code
_entity_poly.pdbx_strand_id
1 'polypeptide(L)'
;MARRADGGDGLDDELAFHLARGTELLAQGDADRARAALERALELGPKDAKVLSLLGQACYRQGQFDDAAIAWQRLVDENPVEPAARVNLGLAFLKAKHHEEARRQLEIALDLNPDHRKAMGYLGLALLESGDPAAAREWFRKAGSDHMVARCDELVASGWKVSPAPAAPEEPRPAAEPPAPEPYVTPVPGSVPVLRVVPPPAPEPEPSAPGVPTLAAWADARLVPAAPPPGAPFTVRDGVLTVTVRGTVRVRLDGLFAVRGEVALGGELMRFRGRATERPFGEGATRMHRASGEGALLHATSGRRFTALELDGEAAYLREEAVFAFEDGLAFENGRVPSTSGAELSLVHLRGRGCMLLVTAGAPLALEVSPSAPVRLPIAALVGWTGALTPRLVALGEDGAGAAVVELSGEGRVLADPDAAAGEGRP
;
A
#
# COMPACT_ATOMS: atom_id res chain seq x y z
N MET A 1 29.81 49.69 9.39
CA MET A 1 29.51 48.84 10.56
C MET A 1 28.07 48.39 10.47
N ALA A 2 27.86 47.09 10.71
CA ALA A 2 26.66 46.33 10.41
C ALA A 2 25.46 46.69 11.31
N ARG A 3 24.25 46.57 10.76
CA ARG A 3 23.05 46.08 11.46
C ARG A 3 22.29 45.16 10.51
N ARG A 4 22.36 43.86 10.77
CA ARG A 4 21.53 42.80 10.19
C ARG A 4 20.59 42.30 11.29
N ALA A 5 19.35 42.03 10.88
CA ALA A 5 18.40 41.03 11.41
C ALA A 5 18.30 40.83 12.94
N ASP A 6 17.17 41.25 13.53
CA ASP A 6 16.84 41.05 14.95
C ASP A 6 15.39 40.55 15.14
N GLY A 7 14.83 39.86 14.14
CA GLY A 7 13.43 39.38 14.17
C GLY A 7 13.26 37.87 14.33
N GLY A 8 14.32 37.08 14.14
CA GLY A 8 14.30 35.62 14.25
C GLY A 8 14.63 35.12 15.65
N ASP A 9 15.66 35.70 16.27
CA ASP A 9 16.18 35.28 17.58
C ASP A 9 15.12 35.38 18.70
N GLY A 10 14.25 36.39 18.66
CA GLY A 10 13.21 36.57 19.68
C GLY A 10 12.08 35.53 19.64
N LEU A 11 11.75 34.98 18.46
CA LEU A 11 10.71 33.94 18.32
C LEU A 11 11.24 32.57 18.79
N ASP A 12 12.51 32.28 18.49
CA ASP A 12 13.18 31.06 18.95
C ASP A 12 13.38 31.08 20.48
N ASP A 13 13.71 32.25 21.05
CA ASP A 13 13.79 32.45 22.50
C ASP A 13 12.42 32.30 23.19
N GLU A 14 11.34 32.84 22.60
CA GLU A 14 9.98 32.72 23.13
C GLU A 14 9.48 31.26 23.08
N LEU A 15 9.75 30.54 21.98
CA LEU A 15 9.49 29.10 21.87
C LEU A 15 10.23 28.32 22.96
N ALA A 16 11.54 28.54 23.08
CA ALA A 16 12.37 27.85 24.06
C ALA A 16 11.90 28.10 25.49
N PHE A 17 11.47 29.33 25.80
CA PHE A 17 10.88 29.70 27.09
C PHE A 17 9.62 28.90 27.39
N HIS A 18 8.66 28.87 26.46
CA HIS A 18 7.39 28.16 26.64
C HIS A 18 7.58 26.63 26.71
N LEU A 19 8.49 26.08 25.90
CA LEU A 19 8.88 24.68 25.93
C LEU A 19 9.52 24.29 27.28
N ALA A 20 10.44 25.10 27.80
CA ALA A 20 11.07 24.86 29.10
C ALA A 20 10.04 24.89 30.24
N ARG A 21 9.14 25.89 30.22
CA ARG A 21 8.05 26.01 31.20
C ARG A 21 7.09 24.83 31.14
N GLY A 22 6.68 24.40 29.95
CA GLY A 22 5.82 23.22 29.77
C GLY A 22 6.46 21.94 30.30
N THR A 23 7.77 21.78 30.05
CA THR A 23 8.55 20.64 30.57
C THR A 23 8.59 20.61 32.11
N GLU A 24 8.83 21.76 32.74
CA GLU A 24 8.89 21.88 34.20
C GLU A 24 7.52 21.60 34.84
N LEU A 25 6.45 22.15 34.27
CA LEU A 25 5.08 21.91 34.75
C LEU A 25 4.67 20.43 34.65
N LEU A 26 5.08 19.75 33.57
CA LEU A 26 4.93 18.29 33.47
C LEU A 26 5.70 17.56 34.57
N ALA A 27 6.91 18.00 34.93
CA ALA A 27 7.67 17.40 36.02
C ALA A 27 6.98 17.59 37.39
N GLN A 28 6.30 18.72 37.59
CA GLN A 28 5.52 19.04 38.79
C GLN A 28 4.15 18.34 38.84
N GLY A 29 3.72 17.73 37.73
CA GLY A 29 2.41 17.06 37.63
C GLY A 29 1.25 17.99 37.27
N ASP A 30 1.52 19.27 37.01
CA ASP A 30 0.52 20.28 36.61
C ASP A 30 0.30 20.21 35.10
N ALA A 31 -0.46 19.20 34.67
CA ALA A 31 -0.69 18.92 33.25
C ALA A 31 -1.52 20.01 32.56
N ASP A 32 -2.43 20.68 33.29
CA ASP A 32 -3.27 21.76 32.76
C ASP A 32 -2.44 22.97 32.35
N ARG A 33 -1.57 23.46 33.26
CA ARG A 33 -0.70 24.59 32.93
C ARG A 33 0.40 24.20 31.95
N ALA A 34 0.84 22.94 31.97
CA ALA A 34 1.79 22.45 30.99
C ALA A 34 1.21 22.48 29.57
N ARG A 35 -0.01 22.00 29.38
CA ARG A 35 -0.69 22.02 28.08
C ARG A 35 -0.75 23.45 27.52
N ALA A 36 -1.21 24.42 28.31
CA ALA A 36 -1.30 25.81 27.88
C ALA A 36 0.07 26.41 27.47
N ALA A 37 1.13 26.09 28.23
CA ALA A 37 2.48 26.54 27.87
C ALA A 37 2.98 25.88 26.57
N LEU A 38 2.67 24.60 26.36
CA LEU A 38 3.09 23.85 25.17
C LEU A 38 2.27 24.20 23.92
N GLU A 39 0.99 24.54 24.06
CA GLU A 39 0.18 25.10 22.97
C GLU A 39 0.77 26.42 22.49
N ARG A 40 1.22 27.29 23.41
CA ARG A 40 1.90 28.53 23.04
C ARG A 40 3.25 28.27 22.35
N ALA A 41 4.02 27.28 22.79
CA ALA A 41 5.24 26.86 22.09
C ALA A 41 4.92 26.29 20.69
N LEU A 42 3.80 25.58 20.54
CA LEU A 42 3.37 24.99 19.27
C LEU A 42 2.94 26.06 18.27
N GLU A 43 2.33 27.16 18.71
CA GLU A 43 2.02 28.31 17.86
C GLU A 43 3.30 28.92 17.25
N LEU A 44 4.39 28.94 18.00
CA LEU A 44 5.68 29.50 17.58
C LEU A 44 6.50 28.51 16.75
N GLY A 45 6.41 27.21 17.05
CA GLY A 45 7.07 26.14 16.31
C GLY A 45 6.11 24.98 16.02
N PRO A 46 5.27 25.07 14.98
CA PRO A 46 4.22 24.09 14.71
C PRO A 46 4.72 22.66 14.44
N LYS A 47 5.99 22.51 14.08
CA LYS A 47 6.63 21.22 13.76
C LYS A 47 7.75 20.85 14.74
N ASP A 48 7.85 21.54 15.87
CA ASP A 48 8.87 21.20 16.85
C ASP A 48 8.54 19.85 17.51
N ALA A 49 9.38 18.85 17.24
CA ALA A 49 9.15 17.49 17.70
C ALA A 49 9.15 17.38 19.24
N LYS A 50 9.89 18.24 19.93
CA LYS A 50 9.94 18.21 21.39
C LYS A 50 8.65 18.80 21.96
N VAL A 51 8.16 19.89 21.38
CA VAL A 51 6.86 20.50 21.74
C VAL A 51 5.72 19.51 21.53
N LEU A 52 5.62 18.89 20.34
CA LEU A 52 4.57 17.91 20.04
C LEU A 52 4.60 16.70 21.00
N SER A 53 5.80 16.22 21.35
CA SER A 53 5.98 15.07 22.25
C SER A 53 5.49 15.38 23.65
N LEU A 54 5.85 16.55 24.17
CA LEU A 54 5.44 17.00 25.50
C LEU A 54 3.96 17.38 25.53
N LEU A 55 3.41 17.97 24.45
CA LEU A 55 1.99 18.29 24.37
C LEU A 55 1.14 17.03 24.44
N GLY A 56 1.49 15.99 23.68
CA GLY A 56 0.83 14.69 23.79
C GLY A 56 0.92 14.10 25.19
N GLN A 57 2.07 14.27 25.87
CA GLN A 57 2.22 13.84 27.26
C GLN A 57 1.32 14.63 28.22
N ALA A 58 1.15 15.94 28.03
CA ALA A 58 0.27 16.77 28.84
C ALA A 58 -1.20 16.32 28.68
N CYS A 59 -1.68 16.21 27.45
CA CYS A 59 -3.04 15.73 27.16
C CYS A 59 -3.29 14.32 27.74
N TYR A 60 -2.32 13.42 27.62
CA TYR A 60 -2.44 12.07 28.17
C TYR A 60 -2.58 12.09 29.70
N ARG A 61 -1.83 12.94 30.41
CA ARG A 61 -1.93 13.08 31.88
C ARG A 61 -3.25 13.73 32.32
N GLN A 62 -3.87 14.55 31.47
CA GLN A 62 -5.21 15.11 31.69
C GLN A 62 -6.34 14.11 31.41
N GLY A 63 -6.02 12.92 30.88
CA GLY A 63 -7.02 11.94 30.46
C GLY A 63 -7.66 12.25 29.09
N GLN A 64 -7.14 13.26 28.38
CA GLN A 64 -7.57 13.64 27.03
C GLN A 64 -6.80 12.79 26.01
N PHE A 65 -7.19 11.52 25.91
CA PHE A 65 -6.44 10.54 25.15
C PHE A 65 -6.49 10.76 23.63
N ASP A 66 -7.60 11.25 23.10
CA ASP A 66 -7.72 11.58 21.67
C ASP A 66 -6.83 12.78 21.29
N ASP A 67 -6.81 13.83 22.11
CA ASP A 67 -5.91 14.97 21.91
C ASP A 67 -4.43 14.55 21.99
N ALA A 68 -4.11 13.64 22.92
CA ALA A 68 -2.76 13.06 23.01
C ALA A 68 -2.40 12.27 21.74
N ALA A 69 -3.35 11.49 21.20
CA ALA A 69 -3.16 10.77 19.96
C ALA A 69 -2.92 11.73 18.78
N ILE A 70 -3.63 12.85 18.70
CA ILE A 70 -3.41 13.85 17.64
C ILE A 70 -1.98 14.42 17.70
N ALA A 71 -1.51 14.83 18.87
CA ALA A 71 -0.17 15.41 19.03
C ALA A 71 0.93 14.40 18.68
N TRP A 72 0.82 13.14 19.14
CA TRP A 72 1.79 12.10 18.83
C TRP A 72 1.66 11.54 17.41
N GLN A 73 0.49 11.60 16.78
CA GLN A 73 0.32 11.25 15.37
C GLN A 73 1.13 12.20 14.48
N ARG A 74 1.11 13.50 14.77
CA ARG A 74 1.93 14.49 14.03
C ARG A 74 3.44 14.17 14.10
N LEU A 75 3.93 13.70 15.25
CA LEU A 75 5.32 13.23 15.36
C LEU A 75 5.61 12.00 14.53
N VAL A 76 4.68 11.06 14.50
CA VAL A 76 4.81 9.84 13.72
C VAL A 76 4.78 10.17 12.21
N ASP A 77 4.02 11.18 11.81
CA ASP A 77 3.95 11.63 10.42
C ASP A 77 5.25 12.32 9.98
N GLU A 78 5.86 13.12 10.87
CA GLU A 78 7.15 13.79 10.61
C GLU A 78 8.36 12.86 10.73
N ASN A 79 8.31 11.89 11.65
CA ASN A 79 9.36 10.90 11.86
C ASN A 79 8.77 9.48 11.96
N PRO A 80 8.54 8.82 10.81
CA PRO A 80 7.86 7.53 10.77
C PRO A 80 8.67 6.37 11.33
N VAL A 81 9.98 6.56 11.55
CA VAL A 81 10.92 5.51 12.00
C VAL A 81 11.26 5.59 13.49
N GLU A 82 10.68 6.53 14.25
CA GLU A 82 10.90 6.64 15.69
C GLU A 82 9.95 5.72 16.49
N PRO A 83 10.45 4.64 17.13
CA PRO A 83 9.60 3.71 17.86
C PRO A 83 8.91 4.35 19.07
N ALA A 84 9.58 5.27 19.78
CA ALA A 84 9.05 5.83 21.01
C ALA A 84 7.75 6.64 20.79
N ALA A 85 7.68 7.40 19.70
CA ALA A 85 6.49 8.16 19.32
C ALA A 85 5.30 7.22 19.02
N ARG A 86 5.55 6.11 18.33
CA ARG A 86 4.52 5.10 18.02
C ARG A 86 4.03 4.36 19.26
N VAL A 87 4.90 4.08 20.23
CA VAL A 87 4.51 3.50 21.52
C VAL A 87 3.58 4.42 22.28
N ASN A 88 3.91 5.72 22.34
CA ASN A 88 3.07 6.70 23.03
C ASN A 88 1.71 6.86 22.34
N LEU A 89 1.70 6.93 21.00
CA LEU A 89 0.46 6.96 20.22
C LEU A 89 -0.41 5.72 20.44
N GLY A 90 0.18 4.53 20.41
CA GLY A 90 -0.54 3.28 20.69
C GLY A 90 -1.10 3.23 22.11
N LEU A 91 -0.37 3.76 23.08
CA LEU A 91 -0.84 3.90 24.46
C LEU A 91 -2.02 4.88 24.58
N ALA A 92 -2.00 6.01 23.85
CA ALA A 92 -3.12 6.94 23.78
C ALA A 92 -4.38 6.24 23.25
N PHE A 93 -4.27 5.55 22.10
CA PHE A 93 -5.39 4.81 21.54
C PHE A 93 -5.94 3.72 22.46
N LEU A 94 -5.06 3.01 23.17
CA LEU A 94 -5.47 1.99 24.14
C LEU A 94 -6.32 2.61 25.26
N LYS A 95 -5.92 3.78 25.77
CA LYS A 95 -6.68 4.51 26.79
C LYS A 95 -7.98 5.10 26.25
N ALA A 96 -8.00 5.50 24.98
CA ALA A 96 -9.19 5.95 24.27
C ALA A 96 -10.15 4.81 23.87
N LYS A 97 -9.83 3.54 24.16
CA LYS A 97 -10.60 2.35 23.76
C LYS A 97 -10.65 2.10 22.25
N HIS A 98 -9.72 2.70 21.51
CA HIS A 98 -9.46 2.45 20.10
C HIS A 98 -8.50 1.26 19.97
N HIS A 99 -8.97 0.06 20.32
CA HIS A 99 -8.13 -1.14 20.47
C HIS A 99 -7.43 -1.56 19.18
N GLU A 100 -8.10 -1.38 18.04
CA GLU A 100 -7.56 -1.72 16.73
C GLU A 100 -6.48 -0.73 16.28
N GLU A 101 -6.68 0.56 16.50
CA GLU A 101 -5.68 1.62 16.29
C GLU A 101 -4.46 1.40 17.20
N ALA A 102 -4.70 1.09 18.48
CA ALA A 102 -3.65 0.81 19.45
C ALA A 102 -2.80 -0.39 19.02
N ARG A 103 -3.46 -1.51 18.69
CA ARG A 103 -2.81 -2.72 18.15
C ARG A 103 -1.94 -2.36 16.95
N ARG A 104 -2.50 -1.63 15.99
CA ARG A 104 -1.78 -1.18 14.80
C ARG A 104 -0.51 -0.41 15.18
N GLN A 105 -0.58 0.63 16.00
CA GLN A 105 0.62 1.44 16.26
C GLN A 105 1.70 0.70 17.06
N LEU A 106 1.29 -0.17 17.98
CA LEU A 106 2.20 -0.95 18.83
C LEU A 106 2.91 -2.06 18.06
N GLU A 107 2.24 -2.69 17.09
CA GLU A 107 2.88 -3.62 16.16
C GLU A 107 3.95 -2.92 15.31
N ILE A 108 3.69 -1.72 14.78
CA ILE A 108 4.73 -0.96 14.03
C ILE A 108 5.91 -0.64 14.95
N ALA A 109 5.63 -0.22 16.19
CA ALA A 109 6.69 0.08 17.14
C ALA A 109 7.59 -1.14 17.42
N LEU A 110 7.01 -2.34 17.47
CA LEU A 110 7.72 -3.61 17.64
C LEU A 110 8.41 -4.09 16.36
N ASP A 111 7.89 -3.73 15.18
CA ASP A 111 8.60 -3.99 13.92
C ASP A 111 9.87 -3.11 13.81
N LEU A 112 9.84 -1.88 14.32
CA LEU A 112 10.99 -0.97 14.36
C LEU A 112 11.97 -1.31 15.49
N ASN A 113 11.47 -1.73 16.64
CA ASN A 113 12.28 -2.16 17.78
C ASN A 113 11.68 -3.43 18.41
N PRO A 114 12.13 -4.62 17.96
CA PRO A 114 11.60 -5.91 18.42
C PRO A 114 11.77 -6.18 19.90
N ASP A 115 12.71 -5.51 20.59
CA ASP A 115 13.01 -5.72 22.01
C ASP A 115 12.29 -4.72 22.94
N HIS A 116 11.39 -3.88 22.39
CA HIS A 116 10.73 -2.83 23.15
C HIS A 116 9.66 -3.36 24.11
N ARG A 117 10.07 -3.77 25.31
CA ARG A 117 9.22 -4.42 26.34
C ARG A 117 7.90 -3.70 26.64
N LYS A 118 7.89 -2.36 26.74
CA LYS A 118 6.63 -1.61 26.99
C LYS A 118 5.63 -1.77 25.84
N ALA A 119 6.13 -1.84 24.60
CA ALA A 119 5.28 -1.96 23.42
C ALA A 119 4.64 -3.36 23.38
N MET A 120 5.41 -4.41 23.73
CA MET A 120 4.88 -5.76 23.90
C MET A 120 3.78 -5.82 24.97
N GLY A 121 4.00 -5.17 26.12
CA GLY A 121 3.01 -5.12 27.20
C GLY A 121 1.74 -4.39 26.79
N TYR A 122 1.85 -3.25 26.12
CA TYR A 122 0.68 -2.51 25.62
C TYR A 122 -0.04 -3.28 24.51
N LEU A 123 0.67 -4.02 23.64
CA LEU A 123 0.06 -4.84 22.61
C LEU A 123 -0.73 -6.00 23.23
N GLY A 124 -0.16 -6.65 24.25
CA GLY A 124 -0.87 -7.64 25.05
C GLY A 124 -2.15 -7.07 25.66
N LEU A 125 -2.12 -5.85 26.19
CA LEU A 125 -3.32 -5.19 26.73
C LEU A 125 -4.35 -4.89 25.63
N ALA A 126 -3.92 -4.41 24.45
CA ALA A 126 -4.83 -4.15 23.33
C ALA A 126 -5.55 -5.41 22.87
N LEU A 127 -4.84 -6.53 22.78
CA LEU A 127 -5.40 -7.84 22.41
C LEU A 127 -6.35 -8.39 23.49
N LEU A 128 -5.99 -8.20 24.76
CA LEU A 128 -6.83 -8.62 25.87
C LEU A 128 -8.16 -7.84 25.91
N GLU A 129 -8.11 -6.52 25.71
CA GLU A 129 -9.31 -5.67 25.70
C GLU A 129 -10.16 -5.86 24.42
N SER A 130 -9.56 -6.27 23.31
CA SER A 130 -10.28 -6.66 22.07
C SER A 130 -10.83 -8.10 22.11
N GLY A 131 -10.59 -8.83 23.21
CA GLY A 131 -11.21 -10.14 23.45
C GLY A 131 -10.42 -11.35 22.95
N ASP A 132 -9.12 -11.18 22.66
CA ASP A 132 -8.20 -12.26 22.31
C ASP A 132 -7.16 -12.52 23.42
N PRO A 133 -7.57 -13.18 24.53
CA PRO A 133 -6.67 -13.49 25.63
C PRO A 133 -5.55 -14.47 25.24
N ALA A 134 -5.75 -15.29 24.20
CA ALA A 134 -4.76 -16.25 23.72
C ALA A 134 -3.58 -15.53 23.06
N ALA A 135 -3.85 -14.61 22.13
CA ALA A 135 -2.81 -13.79 21.52
C ALA A 135 -2.17 -12.83 22.54
N ALA A 136 -2.96 -12.27 23.45
CA ALA A 136 -2.44 -11.38 24.51
C ALA A 136 -1.39 -12.07 25.40
N ARG A 137 -1.64 -13.32 25.77
CA ARG A 137 -0.73 -14.14 26.59
C ARG A 137 0.68 -14.22 26.00
N GLU A 138 0.78 -14.47 24.70
CA GLU A 138 2.05 -14.60 23.99
C GLU A 138 2.89 -13.32 24.06
N TRP A 139 2.23 -12.16 23.94
CA TRP A 139 2.89 -10.86 24.05
C TRP A 139 3.26 -10.50 25.49
N PHE A 140 2.44 -10.85 26.48
CA PHE A 140 2.81 -10.67 27.89
C PHE A 140 3.99 -11.52 28.32
N ARG A 141 4.08 -12.76 27.80
CA ARG A 141 5.23 -13.63 27.99
C ARG A 141 6.50 -13.01 27.42
N LYS A 142 6.45 -12.49 26.19
CA LYS A 142 7.59 -11.76 25.58
C LYS A 142 7.95 -10.49 26.36
N ALA A 143 6.96 -9.78 26.91
CA ALA A 143 7.18 -8.62 27.76
C ALA A 143 7.80 -8.96 29.14
N GLY A 144 7.83 -10.24 29.52
CA GLY A 144 8.24 -10.73 30.84
C GLY A 144 7.25 -10.35 31.95
N SER A 145 5.95 -10.38 31.64
CA SER A 145 4.86 -10.03 32.57
C SER A 145 4.07 -11.28 33.01
N ASP A 146 4.64 -12.06 33.91
CA ASP A 146 4.09 -13.35 34.35
C ASP A 146 2.67 -13.24 34.95
N HIS A 147 2.39 -12.16 35.70
CA HIS A 147 1.06 -11.92 36.26
C HIS A 147 -0.02 -11.74 35.18
N MET A 148 0.31 -11.12 34.04
CA MET A 148 -0.64 -10.96 32.94
C MET A 148 -0.80 -12.25 32.14
N VAL A 149 0.25 -13.07 32.06
CA VAL A 149 0.17 -14.42 31.48
C VAL A 149 -0.81 -15.28 32.29
N ALA A 150 -0.68 -15.30 33.61
CA ALA A 150 -1.59 -16.03 34.51
C ALA A 150 -3.05 -15.56 34.35
N ARG A 151 -3.27 -14.24 34.28
CA ARG A 151 -4.59 -13.66 34.03
C ARG A 151 -5.19 -14.10 32.69
N CYS A 152 -4.38 -14.19 31.63
CA CYS A 152 -4.86 -14.67 30.33
C CYS A 152 -5.23 -16.16 30.39
N ASP A 153 -4.43 -16.97 31.09
CA ASP A 153 -4.70 -18.40 31.29
C ASP A 153 -6.02 -18.64 32.04
N GLU A 154 -6.31 -17.84 33.07
CA GLU A 154 -7.60 -17.86 33.78
C GLU A 154 -8.78 -17.51 32.86
N LEU A 155 -8.64 -16.46 32.04
CA LEU A 155 -9.70 -16.03 31.11
C LEU A 155 -9.98 -17.10 30.04
N VAL A 156 -8.94 -17.71 29.48
CA VAL A 156 -9.08 -18.82 28.53
C VAL A 156 -9.74 -20.03 29.20
N ALA A 157 -9.31 -20.40 30.41
CA ALA A 157 -9.88 -21.52 31.17
C ALA A 157 -11.35 -21.29 31.57
N SER A 158 -11.75 -20.05 31.81
CA SER A 158 -13.14 -19.67 32.12
C SER A 158 -14.11 -19.80 30.93
N GLY A 159 -13.61 -20.14 29.74
CA GLY A 159 -14.41 -20.28 28.53
C GLY A 159 -14.87 -18.94 27.97
N TRP A 160 -14.02 -17.91 28.02
CA TRP A 160 -14.28 -16.58 27.47
C TRP A 160 -14.86 -16.68 26.05
N LYS A 161 -16.16 -16.40 25.92
CA LYS A 161 -16.86 -16.29 24.65
C LYS A 161 -16.83 -14.83 24.22
N VAL A 162 -16.24 -14.57 23.06
CA VAL A 162 -16.34 -13.30 22.35
C VAL A 162 -17.82 -13.00 22.11
N SER A 163 -18.29 -11.80 22.46
CA SER A 163 -19.54 -11.28 21.89
C SER A 163 -19.20 -10.74 20.51
N PRO A 164 -19.64 -11.37 19.41
CA PRO A 164 -19.28 -10.90 18.08
C PRO A 164 -20.03 -9.59 17.78
N ALA A 165 -19.31 -8.58 17.29
CA ALA A 165 -19.96 -7.56 16.45
C ALA A 165 -20.60 -8.28 15.25
N PRO A 166 -21.82 -7.89 14.80
CA PRO A 166 -22.58 -8.71 13.86
C PRO A 166 -21.88 -8.80 12.49
N ALA A 167 -21.68 -10.03 12.03
CA ALA A 167 -21.21 -10.36 10.69
C ALA A 167 -22.39 -10.52 9.73
N ALA A 168 -22.24 -10.02 8.49
CA ALA A 168 -23.19 -10.21 7.40
C ALA A 168 -23.26 -11.70 6.94
N PRO A 169 -24.39 -12.16 6.36
CA PRO A 169 -24.61 -13.59 6.12
C PRO A 169 -23.89 -14.13 4.86
N GLU A 170 -23.37 -15.36 4.96
CA GLU A 170 -22.74 -16.15 3.88
C GLU A 170 -23.76 -16.97 3.05
N GLU A 171 -23.56 -17.04 1.72
CA GLU A 171 -24.28 -17.93 0.80
C GLU A 171 -23.63 -19.34 0.71
N PRO A 172 -24.41 -20.42 0.45
CA PRO A 172 -23.92 -21.80 0.50
C PRO A 172 -23.35 -22.33 -0.83
N ARG A 173 -22.36 -23.23 -0.75
CA ARG A 173 -21.73 -23.95 -1.89
C ARG A 173 -22.55 -25.17 -2.35
N PRO A 174 -22.55 -25.54 -3.65
CA PRO A 174 -23.18 -26.77 -4.14
C PRO A 174 -22.24 -27.99 -4.12
N ALA A 175 -22.86 -29.18 -4.05
CA ALA A 175 -22.25 -30.51 -3.91
C ALA A 175 -21.84 -31.15 -5.26
N ALA A 176 -20.95 -32.15 -5.20
CA ALA A 176 -20.42 -32.91 -6.34
C ALA A 176 -21.15 -34.25 -6.59
N GLU A 177 -21.19 -34.70 -7.85
CA GLU A 177 -21.69 -36.02 -8.30
C GLU A 177 -20.59 -36.88 -8.99
N PRO A 178 -20.60 -38.24 -8.90
CA PRO A 178 -19.67 -39.20 -9.54
C PRO A 178 -20.33 -39.95 -10.74
N PRO A 179 -19.85 -41.08 -11.38
CA PRO A 179 -18.67 -41.97 -11.14
C PRO A 179 -17.91 -42.62 -12.39
N ALA A 180 -16.72 -43.23 -12.12
CA ALA A 180 -16.03 -44.52 -12.54
C ALA A 180 -16.02 -45.12 -13.99
N PRO A 181 -15.18 -46.15 -14.36
CA PRO A 181 -13.83 -46.64 -13.92
C PRO A 181 -12.79 -46.90 -15.09
N GLU A 182 -11.55 -47.29 -14.76
CA GLU A 182 -10.40 -47.60 -15.68
C GLU A 182 -10.27 -49.09 -16.10
N PRO A 183 -9.43 -49.42 -17.11
CA PRO A 183 -8.55 -50.59 -16.95
C PRO A 183 -7.09 -50.44 -17.45
N TYR A 184 -6.16 -50.71 -16.53
CA TYR A 184 -5.03 -51.66 -16.57
C TYR A 184 -4.08 -51.76 -17.79
N VAL A 185 -2.78 -51.55 -17.56
CA VAL A 185 -1.67 -51.93 -18.46
C VAL A 185 -0.63 -52.75 -17.69
N THR A 186 -0.28 -53.94 -18.20
CA THR A 186 0.86 -54.76 -17.73
C THR A 186 2.06 -54.64 -18.69
N PRO A 187 3.30 -54.88 -18.23
CA PRO A 187 4.51 -54.75 -19.05
C PRO A 187 4.98 -56.09 -19.62
N VAL A 188 5.59 -56.08 -20.82
CA VAL A 188 6.35 -57.24 -21.37
C VAL A 188 7.65 -56.75 -22.06
N PRO A 189 8.81 -57.37 -21.80
CA PRO A 189 10.10 -56.99 -22.40
C PRO A 189 10.55 -57.89 -23.58
N GLY A 190 11.32 -57.30 -24.50
CA GLY A 190 12.51 -57.92 -25.13
C GLY A 190 12.38 -58.80 -26.39
N SER A 191 12.95 -58.28 -27.51
CA SER A 191 13.64 -58.98 -28.64
C SER A 191 12.77 -59.80 -29.64
N VAL A 192 12.96 -59.87 -30.97
CA VAL A 192 14.05 -59.58 -31.95
C VAL A 192 13.43 -59.31 -33.37
N PRO A 193 14.17 -59.07 -34.48
CA PRO A 193 13.97 -57.94 -35.41
C PRO A 193 13.24 -58.26 -36.74
N VAL A 194 12.63 -57.26 -37.39
CA VAL A 194 12.18 -57.37 -38.80
C VAL A 194 12.40 -56.07 -39.58
N LEU A 195 13.22 -56.18 -40.63
CA LEU A 195 13.36 -55.42 -41.89
C LEU A 195 12.98 -53.92 -41.94
N ARG A 196 14.02 -53.12 -42.19
CA ARG A 196 13.99 -51.72 -42.59
C ARG A 196 13.36 -51.56 -43.98
N VAL A 197 12.16 -50.99 -44.06
CA VAL A 197 11.64 -50.36 -45.28
C VAL A 197 11.97 -48.87 -45.20
N VAL A 198 12.79 -48.37 -46.13
CA VAL A 198 13.07 -46.94 -46.27
C VAL A 198 11.92 -46.32 -47.07
N PRO A 199 11.12 -45.38 -46.51
CA PRO A 199 10.13 -44.66 -47.30
C PRO A 199 10.83 -43.68 -48.26
N PRO A 200 10.24 -43.38 -49.44
CA PRO A 200 10.83 -42.43 -50.38
C PRO A 200 10.90 -41.04 -49.76
N PRO A 201 11.90 -40.21 -50.12
CA PRO A 201 12.01 -38.86 -49.61
C PRO A 201 10.77 -38.05 -49.99
N ALA A 202 10.27 -37.25 -49.04
CA ALA A 202 9.15 -36.33 -49.27
C ALA A 202 9.49 -35.39 -50.45
N PRO A 203 8.51 -35.04 -51.30
CA PRO A 203 8.74 -34.09 -52.38
C PRO A 203 9.19 -32.74 -51.78
N GLU A 204 10.26 -32.18 -52.34
CA GLU A 204 10.74 -30.85 -51.96
C GLU A 204 9.61 -29.82 -52.15
N PRO A 205 9.41 -28.88 -51.20
CA PRO A 205 8.39 -27.86 -51.35
C PRO A 205 8.73 -26.96 -52.54
N GLU A 206 7.79 -26.81 -53.47
CA GLU A 206 7.92 -25.85 -54.58
C GLU A 206 8.15 -24.42 -54.06
N PRO A 207 8.97 -23.61 -54.75
CA PRO A 207 9.25 -22.25 -54.33
C PRO A 207 7.97 -21.40 -54.37
N SER A 208 7.57 -20.88 -53.20
CA SER A 208 6.46 -19.93 -53.05
C SER A 208 6.59 -18.74 -54.00
N ALA A 209 5.48 -18.38 -54.68
CA ALA A 209 5.40 -17.28 -55.64
C ALA A 209 6.03 -15.97 -55.11
N PRO A 210 6.81 -15.24 -55.92
CA PRO A 210 7.48 -14.03 -55.47
C PRO A 210 6.46 -12.92 -55.17
N GLY A 211 6.42 -12.47 -53.91
CA GLY A 211 5.75 -11.23 -53.50
C GLY A 211 4.60 -11.36 -52.49
N VAL A 212 4.08 -12.57 -52.23
CA VAL A 212 3.14 -12.80 -51.12
C VAL A 212 3.93 -13.41 -49.98
N PRO A 213 4.12 -12.70 -48.84
CA PRO A 213 4.79 -13.30 -47.70
C PRO A 213 4.00 -14.54 -47.28
N THR A 214 4.71 -15.64 -47.02
CA THR A 214 4.07 -16.80 -46.42
C THR A 214 3.42 -16.39 -45.10
N LEU A 215 2.38 -17.11 -44.67
CA LEU A 215 1.78 -16.84 -43.35
C LEU A 215 2.85 -16.81 -42.25
N ALA A 216 3.87 -17.69 -42.34
CA ALA A 216 5.02 -17.67 -41.46
C ALA A 216 5.85 -16.37 -41.57
N ALA A 217 6.24 -15.93 -42.77
CA ALA A 217 7.01 -14.69 -42.95
C ALA A 217 6.22 -13.42 -42.58
N TRP A 218 4.92 -13.39 -42.88
CA TRP A 218 4.00 -12.34 -42.46
C TRP A 218 3.84 -12.32 -40.94
N ALA A 219 3.72 -13.50 -40.33
CA ALA A 219 3.62 -13.65 -38.89
C ALA A 219 4.94 -13.26 -38.21
N ASP A 220 6.11 -13.73 -38.66
CA ASP A 220 7.41 -13.38 -38.07
C ASP A 220 7.70 -11.87 -38.09
N ALA A 221 7.33 -11.19 -39.18
CA ALA A 221 7.45 -9.73 -39.29
C ALA A 221 6.52 -8.95 -38.33
N ARG A 222 5.49 -9.60 -37.77
CA ARG A 222 4.45 -8.99 -36.92
C ARG A 222 4.35 -9.58 -35.50
N LEU A 223 4.91 -10.78 -35.27
CA LEU A 223 4.74 -11.55 -34.03
C LEU A 223 5.62 -11.03 -32.89
N VAL A 224 6.66 -10.25 -33.20
CA VAL A 224 7.61 -9.80 -32.19
C VAL A 224 8.10 -8.39 -32.52
N PRO A 225 7.72 -7.35 -31.74
CA PRO A 225 8.57 -6.17 -31.70
C PRO A 225 9.97 -6.65 -31.31
N ALA A 226 10.99 -6.34 -32.14
CA ALA A 226 12.39 -6.60 -31.83
C ALA A 226 12.62 -6.33 -30.34
N ALA A 227 13.21 -7.31 -29.63
CA ALA A 227 13.34 -7.30 -28.18
C ALA A 227 13.54 -5.87 -27.68
N PRO A 228 12.72 -5.40 -26.72
CA PRO A 228 12.77 -4.00 -26.29
C PRO A 228 14.22 -3.63 -26.00
N PRO A 229 14.66 -2.42 -26.37
CA PRO A 229 16.04 -2.00 -26.16
C PRO A 229 16.45 -2.35 -24.73
N PRO A 230 17.64 -2.94 -24.53
CA PRO A 230 18.01 -3.50 -23.24
C PRO A 230 17.86 -2.44 -22.14
N GLY A 231 16.90 -2.65 -21.24
CA GLY A 231 16.69 -1.80 -20.07
C GLY A 231 15.25 -1.39 -19.81
N ALA A 232 14.36 -1.30 -20.82
CA ALA A 232 12.97 -0.86 -20.59
C ALA A 232 12.03 -2.06 -20.31
N PRO A 233 11.46 -2.19 -19.10
CA PRO A 233 10.60 -3.32 -18.75
C PRO A 233 9.22 -3.25 -19.41
N PHE A 234 8.78 -2.06 -19.84
CA PHE A 234 7.46 -1.82 -20.44
C PHE A 234 7.59 -1.12 -21.78
N THR A 235 6.91 -1.64 -22.81
CA THR A 235 6.87 -1.00 -24.14
C THR A 235 5.47 -1.07 -24.73
N VAL A 236 5.05 0.00 -25.40
CA VAL A 236 3.76 0.06 -26.11
C VAL A 236 4.04 0.29 -27.59
N ARG A 237 3.55 -0.61 -28.45
CA ARG A 237 3.66 -0.50 -29.92
C ARG A 237 2.40 -1.05 -30.57
N ASP A 238 1.88 -0.32 -31.56
CA ASP A 238 0.72 -0.75 -32.37
C ASP A 238 -0.49 -1.20 -31.54
N GLY A 239 -0.75 -0.51 -30.42
CA GLY A 239 -1.86 -0.83 -29.53
C GLY A 239 -1.64 -2.06 -28.63
N VAL A 240 -0.44 -2.65 -28.65
CA VAL A 240 -0.02 -3.75 -27.79
C VAL A 240 0.97 -3.25 -26.74
N LEU A 241 0.65 -3.47 -25.47
CA LEU A 241 1.57 -3.32 -24.35
C LEU A 241 2.33 -4.64 -24.16
N THR A 242 3.66 -4.56 -24.13
CA THR A 242 4.53 -5.67 -23.78
C THR A 242 5.17 -5.39 -22.41
N VAL A 243 4.92 -6.28 -21.46
CA VAL A 243 5.57 -6.31 -20.14
C VAL A 243 6.65 -7.39 -20.17
N THR A 244 7.92 -7.00 -20.09
CA THR A 244 9.05 -7.92 -20.08
C THR A 244 9.23 -8.49 -18.68
N VAL A 245 9.32 -9.82 -18.57
CA VAL A 245 9.55 -10.52 -17.31
C VAL A 245 10.99 -11.03 -17.31
N ARG A 246 11.81 -10.45 -16.41
CA ARG A 246 13.18 -10.86 -16.11
C ARG A 246 13.31 -11.02 -14.59
N GLY A 247 13.19 -12.22 -14.08
CA GLY A 247 13.08 -12.46 -12.65
C GLY A 247 11.64 -12.34 -12.16
N THR A 248 11.24 -11.18 -11.62
CA THR A 248 9.88 -10.97 -11.10
C THR A 248 9.36 -9.57 -11.43
N VAL A 249 8.11 -9.49 -11.90
CA VAL A 249 7.37 -8.24 -12.10
C VAL A 249 5.97 -8.39 -11.53
N ARG A 250 5.41 -7.32 -10.99
CA ARG A 250 4.00 -7.27 -10.58
C ARG A 250 3.21 -6.61 -11.68
N VAL A 251 2.12 -7.24 -12.09
CA VAL A 251 1.38 -6.88 -13.30
C VAL A 251 -0.09 -7.26 -13.19
N ARG A 252 -0.97 -6.40 -13.68
CA ARG A 252 -2.39 -6.71 -13.87
C ARG A 252 -2.58 -7.50 -15.16
N LEU A 253 -3.46 -8.50 -15.15
CA LEU A 253 -3.70 -9.36 -16.32
C LEU A 253 -4.81 -8.84 -17.24
N ASP A 254 -5.37 -7.67 -16.95
CA ASP A 254 -6.37 -7.07 -17.81
C ASP A 254 -5.81 -6.82 -19.23
N GLY A 255 -6.60 -7.18 -20.24
CA GLY A 255 -6.21 -7.11 -21.63
C GLY A 255 -5.14 -8.12 -22.06
N LEU A 256 -4.66 -9.02 -21.18
CA LEU A 256 -3.70 -10.06 -21.55
C LEU A 256 -4.30 -10.99 -22.61
N PHE A 257 -3.63 -11.13 -23.74
CA PHE A 257 -4.05 -12.05 -24.81
C PHE A 257 -2.96 -13.06 -25.21
N ALA A 258 -1.72 -12.86 -24.77
CA ALA A 258 -0.65 -13.82 -25.00
C ALA A 258 0.45 -13.74 -23.95
N VAL A 259 1.06 -14.89 -23.67
CA VAL A 259 2.27 -15.05 -22.85
C VAL A 259 3.34 -15.68 -23.73
N ARG A 260 4.55 -15.13 -23.70
CA ARG A 260 5.69 -15.64 -24.45
C ARG A 260 6.82 -16.00 -23.50
N GLY A 261 7.41 -17.18 -23.67
CA GLY A 261 8.49 -17.67 -22.82
C GLY A 261 7.96 -18.41 -21.59
N GLU A 262 8.85 -18.65 -20.63
CA GLU A 262 8.55 -19.40 -19.41
C GLU A 262 8.20 -18.40 -18.30
N VAL A 263 6.92 -18.05 -18.21
CA VAL A 263 6.40 -17.12 -17.19
C VAL A 263 5.39 -17.85 -16.31
N ALA A 264 5.69 -17.95 -15.02
CA ALA A 264 4.76 -18.39 -14.00
C ALA A 264 3.96 -17.20 -13.45
N LEU A 265 2.65 -17.38 -13.26
CA LEU A 265 1.74 -16.37 -12.72
C LEU A 265 1.20 -16.83 -11.36
N GLY A 266 1.36 -15.99 -10.34
CA GLY A 266 0.74 -16.15 -9.03
C GLY A 266 -0.07 -14.91 -8.65
N GLY A 267 -1.04 -15.05 -7.75
CA GLY A 267 -1.70 -13.86 -7.17
C GLY A 267 -0.71 -13.08 -6.31
N GLU A 268 -0.71 -11.74 -6.41
CA GLU A 268 0.02 -10.91 -5.46
C GLU A 268 -0.91 -10.48 -4.33
N LEU A 269 -0.40 -10.50 -3.11
CA LEU A 269 -1.15 -10.15 -1.91
C LEU A 269 -0.85 -8.70 -1.54
N MET A 270 -1.83 -8.03 -0.93
CA MET A 270 -1.60 -6.70 -0.39
C MET A 270 -0.48 -6.77 0.63
N ARG A 271 0.33 -5.71 0.71
CA ARG A 271 1.34 -5.57 1.74
C ARG A 271 0.96 -4.48 2.72
N PHE A 272 1.14 -4.78 4.00
CA PHE A 272 1.01 -3.82 5.07
C PHE A 272 2.24 -3.93 5.96
N ARG A 273 3.00 -2.84 6.11
CA ARG A 273 4.26 -2.80 6.89
C ARG A 273 5.29 -3.82 6.39
N GLY A 274 5.51 -3.85 5.08
CA GLY A 274 6.41 -4.80 4.43
C GLY A 274 5.98 -6.27 4.42
N ARG A 275 4.95 -6.69 5.17
CA ARG A 275 4.46 -8.08 5.20
C ARG A 275 3.29 -8.29 4.25
N ALA A 276 3.26 -9.44 3.59
CA ALA A 276 2.11 -9.86 2.81
C ALA A 276 0.92 -10.16 3.75
N THR A 277 -0.26 -9.69 3.38
CA THR A 277 -1.53 -10.01 4.04
C THR A 277 -2.18 -11.22 3.37
N GLU A 278 -3.35 -11.66 3.85
CA GLU A 278 -4.14 -12.70 3.18
C GLU A 278 -5.03 -12.15 2.06
N ARG A 279 -5.13 -10.82 1.94
CA ARG A 279 -5.99 -10.17 0.94
C ARG A 279 -5.25 -10.03 -0.40
N PRO A 280 -5.93 -10.29 -1.54
CA PRO A 280 -5.35 -10.05 -2.85
C PRO A 280 -5.11 -8.55 -3.04
N PHE A 281 -4.01 -8.20 -3.69
CA PHE A 281 -3.79 -6.84 -4.18
C PHE A 281 -4.68 -6.64 -5.40
N GLY A 282 -5.72 -5.82 -5.28
CA GLY A 282 -6.75 -5.60 -6.29
C GLY A 282 -7.82 -6.70 -6.35
N GLU A 283 -8.93 -6.36 -6.98
CA GLU A 283 -10.11 -7.22 -7.08
C GLU A 283 -10.55 -7.43 -8.54
N GLY A 284 -11.18 -8.57 -8.84
CA GLY A 284 -11.68 -8.89 -10.18
C GLY A 284 -10.62 -8.69 -11.28
N ALA A 285 -10.97 -7.92 -12.31
CA ALA A 285 -10.08 -7.59 -13.44
C ALA A 285 -8.90 -6.70 -13.06
N THR A 286 -8.98 -6.02 -11.91
CA THR A 286 -7.91 -5.12 -11.40
C THR A 286 -6.90 -5.82 -10.50
N ARG A 287 -7.03 -7.14 -10.30
CA ARG A 287 -6.12 -7.92 -9.47
C ARG A 287 -4.68 -7.86 -9.99
N MET A 288 -3.75 -7.64 -9.07
CA MET A 288 -2.32 -7.67 -9.29
C MET A 288 -1.81 -9.10 -9.19
N HIS A 289 -0.97 -9.48 -10.14
CA HIS A 289 -0.32 -10.78 -10.19
C HIS A 289 1.18 -10.62 -10.11
N ARG A 290 1.82 -11.63 -9.52
CA ARG A 290 3.26 -11.84 -9.62
C ARG A 290 3.54 -12.67 -10.86
N ALA A 291 4.27 -12.10 -11.81
CA ALA A 291 4.80 -12.81 -12.96
C ALA A 291 6.29 -13.05 -12.75
N SER A 292 6.73 -14.31 -12.82
CA SER A 292 8.12 -14.69 -12.57
C SER A 292 8.67 -15.64 -13.64
N GLY A 293 9.95 -15.47 -13.99
CA GLY A 293 10.64 -16.25 -15.01
C GLY A 293 11.29 -15.37 -16.08
N GLU A 294 11.36 -15.87 -17.31
CA GLU A 294 11.99 -15.22 -18.46
C GLU A 294 11.02 -15.22 -19.64
N GLY A 295 10.50 -14.05 -20.01
CA GLY A 295 9.49 -13.95 -21.05
C GLY A 295 8.86 -12.58 -21.20
N ALA A 296 7.66 -12.56 -21.76
CA ALA A 296 6.87 -11.34 -21.93
C ALA A 296 5.37 -11.63 -21.84
N LEU A 297 4.63 -10.67 -21.28
CA LEU A 297 3.18 -10.62 -21.26
C LEU A 297 2.70 -9.58 -22.26
N LEU A 298 1.75 -9.96 -23.12
CA LEU A 298 1.23 -9.14 -24.21
C LEU A 298 -0.22 -8.76 -23.92
N HIS A 299 -0.46 -7.46 -23.78
CA HIS A 299 -1.75 -6.89 -23.41
C HIS A 299 -2.30 -5.98 -24.51
N ALA A 300 -3.59 -6.07 -24.78
CA ALA A 300 -4.30 -5.12 -25.61
C ALA A 300 -4.51 -3.82 -24.82
N THR A 301 -4.13 -2.70 -25.42
CA THR A 301 -4.27 -1.38 -24.76
C THR A 301 -5.73 -0.95 -24.65
N SER A 302 -6.57 -1.35 -25.62
CA SER A 302 -8.03 -1.12 -25.63
C SER A 302 -8.42 0.34 -25.41
N GLY A 303 -7.68 1.27 -26.01
CA GLY A 303 -7.94 2.71 -25.91
C GLY A 303 -7.44 3.37 -24.61
N ARG A 304 -6.87 2.60 -23.68
CA ARG A 304 -6.25 3.14 -22.46
C ARG A 304 -4.84 3.64 -22.74
N ARG A 305 -4.42 4.66 -21.99
CA ARG A 305 -3.08 5.19 -22.04
C ARG A 305 -2.22 4.55 -20.95
N PHE A 306 -1.05 4.07 -21.37
CA PHE A 306 -0.04 3.52 -20.49
C PHE A 306 1.17 4.45 -20.43
N THR A 307 1.59 4.82 -19.23
CA THR A 307 2.71 5.75 -19.01
C THR A 307 3.73 5.07 -18.11
N ALA A 308 4.91 4.78 -18.64
CA ALA A 308 6.02 4.24 -17.87
C ALA A 308 6.74 5.36 -17.13
N LEU A 309 7.01 5.17 -15.85
CA LEU A 309 7.72 6.11 -14.99
C LEU A 309 8.82 5.36 -14.24
N GLU A 310 9.93 6.05 -13.98
CA GLU A 310 11.03 5.54 -13.15
C GLU A 310 10.97 6.24 -11.79
N LEU A 311 11.10 5.47 -10.71
CA LEU A 311 11.40 6.01 -9.39
C LEU A 311 12.90 5.87 -9.15
N ASP A 312 13.56 6.97 -8.75
CA ASP A 312 14.97 6.98 -8.37
C ASP A 312 15.15 7.33 -6.89
N GLY A 313 14.66 6.47 -6.00
CA GLY A 313 14.77 6.65 -4.55
C GLY A 313 13.72 7.59 -3.94
N GLU A 314 12.95 8.28 -4.76
CA GLU A 314 11.73 8.98 -4.33
C GLU A 314 10.58 7.99 -4.10
N ALA A 315 9.54 8.47 -3.43
CA ALA A 315 8.34 7.71 -3.10
C ALA A 315 7.12 8.33 -3.77
N ALA A 316 6.18 7.47 -4.19
CA ALA A 316 4.94 7.87 -4.82
C ALA A 316 3.76 7.17 -4.16
N TYR A 317 2.70 7.93 -3.88
CA TYR A 317 1.40 7.39 -3.49
C TYR A 317 0.51 7.40 -4.72
N LEU A 318 0.04 6.23 -5.14
CA LEU A 318 -0.72 6.07 -6.36
C LEU A 318 -2.06 5.46 -6.03
N ARG A 319 -3.11 5.86 -6.76
CA ARG A 319 -4.38 5.15 -6.69
C ARG A 319 -4.13 3.72 -7.16
N GLU A 320 -4.57 2.75 -6.37
CA GLU A 320 -4.32 1.33 -6.64
C GLU A 320 -4.68 0.95 -8.08
N GLU A 321 -5.83 1.43 -8.55
CA GLU A 321 -6.34 1.18 -9.91
C GLU A 321 -5.50 1.78 -11.03
N ALA A 322 -4.75 2.85 -10.75
CA ALA A 322 -3.91 3.51 -11.74
C ALA A 322 -2.58 2.78 -11.96
N VAL A 323 -2.19 1.84 -11.09
CA VAL A 323 -0.94 1.08 -11.22
C VAL A 323 -1.19 -0.22 -11.98
N PHE A 324 -0.62 -0.32 -13.18
CA PHE A 324 -0.76 -1.50 -14.02
C PHE A 324 0.34 -2.54 -13.78
N ALA A 325 1.59 -2.08 -13.69
CA ALA A 325 2.73 -2.96 -13.45
C ALA A 325 3.87 -2.23 -12.74
N PHE A 326 4.74 -2.96 -12.06
CA PHE A 326 5.98 -2.43 -11.49
C PHE A 326 7.01 -3.52 -11.22
N GLU A 327 8.28 -3.15 -11.26
CA GLU A 327 9.40 -4.07 -11.06
C GLU A 327 9.57 -4.49 -9.59
N ASP A 328 10.22 -5.63 -9.36
CA ASP A 328 10.48 -6.14 -8.00
C ASP A 328 11.42 -5.25 -7.16
N GLY A 329 12.21 -4.39 -7.82
CA GLY A 329 13.05 -3.38 -7.16
C GLY A 329 12.25 -2.31 -6.40
N LEU A 330 10.96 -2.18 -6.69
CA LEU A 330 10.07 -1.28 -5.98
C LEU A 330 9.37 -2.00 -4.83
N ALA A 331 9.64 -1.54 -3.61
CA ALA A 331 8.87 -1.94 -2.45
C ALA A 331 7.51 -1.26 -2.49
N PHE A 332 6.47 -1.98 -2.09
CA PHE A 332 5.10 -1.47 -2.09
C PHE A 332 4.40 -1.74 -0.76
N GLU A 333 3.49 -0.83 -0.41
CA GLU A 333 2.54 -0.99 0.69
C GLU A 333 1.17 -0.48 0.28
N ASN A 334 0.12 -1.24 0.59
CA ASN A 334 -1.25 -0.84 0.32
C ASN A 334 -1.81 -0.05 1.52
N GLY A 335 -2.55 1.01 1.21
CA GLY A 335 -3.18 1.89 2.18
C GLY A 335 -4.60 2.25 1.75
N ARG A 336 -5.35 2.84 2.68
CA ARG A 336 -6.69 3.37 2.40
C ARG A 336 -6.85 4.72 3.10
N VAL A 337 -7.51 5.66 2.43
CA VAL A 337 -7.98 6.90 3.05
C VAL A 337 -9.49 6.77 3.27
N PRO A 338 -9.95 6.71 4.54
CA PRO A 338 -11.37 6.59 4.84
C PRO A 338 -12.11 7.91 4.55
N SER A 339 -13.37 7.81 4.12
CA SER A 339 -14.29 8.96 4.04
C SER A 339 -15.47 8.78 5.00
N THR A 340 -15.99 9.90 5.51
CA THR A 340 -17.28 9.96 6.19
C THR A 340 -18.47 9.82 5.24
N SER A 341 -18.26 10.01 3.94
CA SER A 341 -19.29 9.89 2.89
C SER A 341 -19.44 8.48 2.31
N GLY A 342 -18.71 7.49 2.82
CA GLY A 342 -18.71 6.11 2.31
C GLY A 342 -17.83 5.87 1.07
N ALA A 343 -17.25 6.92 0.47
CA ALA A 343 -16.23 6.77 -0.56
C ALA A 343 -14.92 6.21 0.04
N GLU A 344 -14.32 5.21 -0.60
CA GLU A 344 -12.99 4.69 -0.22
C GLU A 344 -11.96 5.08 -1.29
N LEU A 345 -10.80 5.57 -0.86
CA LEU A 345 -9.63 5.75 -1.73
C LEU A 345 -8.56 4.72 -1.38
N SER A 346 -8.44 3.71 -2.24
CA SER A 346 -7.39 2.68 -2.15
C SER A 346 -6.11 3.15 -2.81
N LEU A 347 -5.00 3.02 -2.08
CA LEU A 347 -3.70 3.52 -2.48
C LEU A 347 -2.66 2.41 -2.44
N VAL A 348 -1.65 2.55 -3.29
CA VAL A 348 -0.38 1.85 -3.18
C VAL A 348 0.74 2.88 -3.04
N HIS A 349 1.55 2.73 -2.01
CA HIS A 349 2.76 3.48 -1.79
C HIS A 349 3.93 2.70 -2.39
N LEU A 350 4.54 3.23 -3.45
CA LEU A 350 5.73 2.67 -4.10
C LEU A 350 6.97 3.45 -3.69
N ARG A 351 8.05 2.74 -3.34
CA ARG A 351 9.35 3.31 -2.96
C ARG A 351 10.51 2.47 -3.43
N GLY A 352 11.64 3.11 -3.68
CA GLY A 352 12.88 2.44 -4.09
C GLY A 352 13.30 2.85 -5.49
N ARG A 353 14.03 1.96 -6.17
CA ARG A 353 14.51 2.20 -7.53
C ARG A 353 13.95 1.16 -8.49
N GLY A 354 13.38 1.63 -9.59
CA GLY A 354 12.80 0.77 -10.61
C GLY A 354 11.67 1.46 -11.37
N CYS A 355 11.22 0.79 -12.42
CA CYS A 355 10.14 1.28 -13.26
C CYS A 355 8.77 0.83 -12.75
N MET A 356 7.79 1.70 -12.95
CA MET A 356 6.37 1.40 -12.85
C MET A 356 5.67 1.74 -14.16
N LEU A 357 4.46 1.22 -14.33
CA LEU A 357 3.58 1.48 -15.44
C LEU A 357 2.23 1.93 -14.91
N LEU A 358 1.84 3.15 -15.24
CA LEU A 358 0.51 3.68 -14.97
C LEU A 358 -0.45 3.34 -16.10
N VAL A 359 -1.72 3.12 -15.76
CA VAL A 359 -2.84 3.02 -16.71
C VAL A 359 -3.86 4.12 -16.41
N THR A 360 -4.24 4.86 -17.45
CA THR A 360 -5.07 6.08 -17.39
C THR A 360 -6.00 6.12 -18.59
N ALA A 361 -7.09 6.90 -18.52
CA ALA A 361 -7.94 7.19 -19.67
C ALA A 361 -7.21 8.16 -20.62
N GLY A 362 -6.64 9.23 -20.06
CA GLY A 362 -5.96 10.31 -20.77
C GLY A 362 -4.47 10.41 -20.49
N ALA A 363 -3.86 11.53 -20.90
CA ALA A 363 -2.51 11.86 -20.46
C ALA A 363 -2.55 12.43 -19.03
N PRO A 364 -1.87 11.81 -18.05
CA PRO A 364 -1.79 12.41 -16.73
C PRO A 364 -1.02 13.74 -16.78
N LEU A 365 -1.52 14.73 -16.04
CA LEU A 365 -0.92 16.03 -15.82
C LEU A 365 -0.32 16.09 -14.42
N ALA A 366 0.80 16.79 -14.27
CA ALA A 366 1.40 17.07 -12.97
C ALA A 366 1.03 18.49 -12.51
N LEU A 367 0.46 18.62 -11.32
CA LEU A 367 0.08 19.88 -10.68
C LEU A 367 0.96 20.10 -9.46
N GLU A 368 1.64 21.24 -9.38
CA GLU A 368 2.39 21.65 -8.19
C GLU A 368 1.41 22.05 -7.07
N VAL A 369 1.70 21.60 -5.85
CA VAL A 369 0.94 21.93 -4.65
C VAL A 369 1.87 22.62 -3.67
N SER A 370 1.41 23.76 -3.15
CA SER A 370 2.11 24.51 -2.11
C SER A 370 1.28 24.55 -0.84
N PRO A 371 1.91 24.76 0.34
CA PRO A 371 1.19 24.83 1.61
C PRO A 371 0.09 25.89 1.64
N SER A 372 0.23 26.96 0.84
CA SER A 372 -0.75 28.05 0.74
C SER A 372 -1.88 27.80 -0.25
N ALA A 373 -1.77 26.77 -1.10
CA ALA A 373 -2.71 26.50 -2.18
C ALA A 373 -2.96 24.99 -2.31
N PRO A 374 -3.86 24.41 -1.49
CA PRO A 374 -4.23 23.01 -1.60
C PRO A 374 -4.96 22.76 -2.93
N VAL A 375 -4.80 21.56 -3.48
CA VAL A 375 -5.47 21.13 -4.70
C VAL A 375 -6.62 20.19 -4.36
N ARG A 376 -7.78 20.43 -4.98
CA ARG A 376 -8.97 19.58 -4.85
C ARG A 376 -9.31 19.00 -6.21
N LEU A 377 -9.50 17.69 -6.29
CA LEU A 377 -9.90 17.00 -7.52
C LEU A 377 -10.81 15.80 -7.25
N PRO A 378 -11.69 15.43 -8.19
CA PRO A 378 -12.47 14.20 -8.09
C PRO A 378 -11.58 12.98 -7.85
N ILE A 379 -12.05 12.03 -7.02
CA ILE A 379 -11.30 10.78 -6.79
C ILE A 379 -10.98 10.08 -8.11
N ALA A 380 -11.92 10.07 -9.06
CA ALA A 380 -11.76 9.48 -10.39
C ALA A 380 -10.64 10.13 -11.23
N ALA A 381 -10.36 11.41 -11.03
CA ALA A 381 -9.28 12.13 -11.70
C ALA A 381 -7.90 11.89 -11.07
N LEU A 382 -7.83 11.45 -9.80
CA LEU A 382 -6.57 11.25 -9.11
C LEU A 382 -5.83 10.02 -9.62
N VAL A 383 -4.60 10.22 -10.12
CA VAL A 383 -3.68 9.14 -10.46
C VAL A 383 -2.76 8.84 -9.27
N GLY A 384 -2.26 9.89 -8.61
CA GLY A 384 -1.40 9.77 -7.44
C GLY A 384 -0.68 11.08 -7.12
N TRP A 385 0.34 11.03 -6.27
CA TRP A 385 1.18 12.17 -5.94
C TRP A 385 2.57 11.77 -5.44
N THR A 386 3.47 12.74 -5.43
CA THR A 386 4.79 12.69 -4.81
C THR A 386 5.00 13.88 -3.89
N GLY A 387 5.96 13.79 -2.99
CA GLY A 387 6.24 14.82 -1.99
C GLY A 387 5.40 14.68 -0.71
N ALA A 388 5.53 15.66 0.17
CA ALA A 388 4.90 15.68 1.49
C ALA A 388 3.47 16.24 1.42
N LEU A 389 2.60 15.52 0.68
CA LEU A 389 1.17 15.84 0.58
C LEU A 389 0.34 14.95 1.48
N THR A 390 -0.61 15.56 2.17
CA THR A 390 -1.60 14.89 3.01
C THR A 390 -2.93 14.83 2.26
N PRO A 391 -3.46 13.62 1.96
CA PRO A 391 -4.78 13.47 1.36
C PRO A 391 -5.88 13.58 2.41
N ARG A 392 -6.96 14.28 2.06
CA ARG A 392 -8.21 14.29 2.82
C ARG A 392 -9.40 14.14 1.88
N LEU A 393 -10.27 13.19 2.16
CA LEU A 393 -11.54 13.07 1.43
C LEU A 393 -12.55 14.09 1.95
N VAL A 394 -13.12 14.87 1.04
CA VAL A 394 -14.09 15.94 1.29
C VAL A 394 -15.28 15.79 0.35
N ALA A 395 -16.48 16.17 0.80
CA ALA A 395 -17.66 16.23 -0.06
C ALA A 395 -17.69 17.55 -0.83
N LEU A 396 -18.05 17.50 -2.12
CA LEU A 396 -18.13 18.69 -2.96
C LEU A 396 -19.59 19.19 -3.04
N GLY A 397 -20.04 19.87 -1.99
CA GLY A 397 -21.38 20.47 -1.88
C GLY A 397 -21.83 20.67 -0.42
N GLU A 398 -22.61 21.73 -0.15
CA GLU A 398 -23.07 22.08 1.21
C GLU A 398 -24.06 21.05 1.81
N ASP A 399 -24.72 20.24 0.96
CA ASP A 399 -25.79 19.31 1.38
C ASP A 399 -25.37 17.82 1.42
N GLY A 400 -24.07 17.50 1.33
CA GLY A 400 -23.58 16.12 1.44
C GLY A 400 -23.93 15.18 0.28
N ALA A 401 -24.62 15.66 -0.75
CA ALA A 401 -24.96 14.94 -1.99
C ALA A 401 -23.92 15.11 -3.12
N GLY A 402 -22.77 15.72 -2.82
CA GLY A 402 -21.72 16.02 -3.78
C GLY A 402 -20.77 14.86 -4.05
N ALA A 403 -20.17 14.82 -5.25
CA ALA A 403 -19.13 13.85 -5.60
C ALA A 403 -17.96 13.91 -4.60
N ALA A 404 -17.44 12.75 -4.22
CA ALA A 404 -16.31 12.67 -3.29
C ALA A 404 -15.03 13.19 -3.96
N VAL A 405 -14.37 14.12 -3.29
CA VAL A 405 -13.18 14.81 -3.78
C VAL A 405 -12.04 14.59 -2.82
N VAL A 406 -10.84 14.47 -3.38
CA VAL A 406 -9.61 14.44 -2.59
C VAL A 406 -9.02 15.84 -2.57
N GLU A 407 -8.84 16.37 -1.37
CA GLU A 407 -8.03 17.55 -1.09
C GLU A 407 -6.61 17.08 -0.75
N LEU A 408 -5.62 17.66 -1.42
CA LEU A 408 -4.20 17.44 -1.17
C LEU A 408 -3.58 18.75 -0.71
N SER A 409 -3.05 18.74 0.51
CA SER A 409 -2.39 19.88 1.14
C SER A 409 -0.96 19.53 1.54
N GLY A 410 -0.03 20.47 1.39
CA GLY A 410 1.38 20.28 1.72
C GLY A 410 2.27 20.80 0.59
N GLU A 411 3.42 20.16 0.40
CA GLU A 411 4.36 20.51 -0.66
C GLU A 411 4.69 19.26 -1.50
N GLY A 412 4.47 19.35 -2.81
CA GLY A 412 4.67 18.21 -3.71
C GLY A 412 3.93 18.34 -5.03
N ARG A 413 3.84 17.23 -5.77
CA ARG A 413 3.18 17.17 -7.08
C ARG A 413 2.07 16.16 -7.10
N VAL A 414 0.93 16.54 -7.66
CA VAL A 414 -0.23 15.68 -7.88
C VAL A 414 -0.29 15.27 -9.34
N LEU A 415 -0.44 13.98 -9.59
CA LEU A 415 -0.72 13.41 -10.91
C LEU A 415 -2.24 13.27 -11.07
N ALA A 416 -2.79 13.91 -12.09
CA ALA A 416 -4.23 13.91 -12.36
C ALA A 416 -4.51 13.57 -13.83
N ASP A 417 -5.50 12.71 -14.07
CA ASP A 417 -6.00 12.38 -15.40
C ASP A 417 -7.28 13.18 -15.68
N PRO A 418 -7.23 14.22 -16.52
CA PRO A 418 -8.40 15.06 -16.80
C PRO A 418 -9.48 14.31 -17.58
N ASP A 419 -9.11 13.31 -18.38
CA ASP A 419 -10.06 12.56 -19.23
C ASP A 419 -10.87 11.55 -18.39
N ALA A 420 -10.31 11.09 -17.26
CA ALA A 420 -11.03 10.24 -16.31
C ALA A 420 -12.20 10.98 -15.62
N ALA A 421 -12.09 12.30 -15.44
CA ALA A 421 -13.17 13.12 -14.86
C ALA A 421 -14.37 13.31 -15.81
N ALA A 422 -14.13 13.25 -17.13
CA ALA A 422 -15.17 13.47 -18.14
C ALA A 422 -16.03 12.22 -18.42
N GLY A 423 -15.56 11.03 -18.03
CA GLY A 423 -16.23 9.75 -18.27
C GLY A 423 -17.49 9.50 -17.44
N GLU A 424 -17.65 10.17 -16.30
CA GLU A 424 -18.83 10.04 -15.43
C GLU A 424 -20.06 10.84 -15.93
N GLY A 425 -19.92 11.60 -17.03
CA GLY A 425 -20.93 12.56 -17.52
C GLY A 425 -21.46 12.34 -18.94
N ARG A 426 -21.26 11.18 -19.58
CA ARG A 426 -21.95 10.87 -20.85
C ARG A 426 -23.22 10.06 -20.57
N PRO A 427 -24.42 10.57 -20.93
CA PRO A 427 -25.67 9.82 -20.81
C PRO A 427 -25.72 8.60 -21.71
#